data_AF-A0A1N7N2A6-F1
#
_entry.id   AF-A0A1N7N2A6-F1
#
_cell.length_a   1.000
_cell.length_b   1.000
_cell.length_c   1.000
_cell.angle_alpha   90.00
_cell.angle_beta   90.00
_cell.angle_gamma   90.00
#
_symmetry.space_group_name_H-M   'P 1'
#
loop_
_entity.id
_entity.type
_entity.pdbx_description
1 polymer ?
#
loop_
_entity_poly.entity_id
_entity_poly.type
_entity_poly.pdbx_seq_one_letter_code
_entity_poly.pdbx_strand_id
1 'polypeptide(L)' 'MVFIVFVAINVYAINWNLDLMEEDNSKQVFSIIAALLGIALLFVMNTWSKIGVKK' A
#
# COMPACT_ATOMS: atom_id res chain seq x y z
N MET A 1 5.31 7.96 -5.21
CA MET A 1 4.11 8.76 -5.59
C MET A 1 2.94 7.88 -5.98
N VAL A 2 3.08 6.94 -6.93
CA VAL A 2 1.98 6.06 -7.39
C VAL A 2 1.27 5.31 -6.24
N PHE A 3 2.02 4.64 -5.36
CA PHE A 3 1.43 3.92 -4.22
C PHE A 3 0.62 4.81 -3.27
N ILE A 4 1.07 6.05 -3.04
CA ILE A 4 0.38 7.01 -2.15
C ILE A 4 -0.97 7.44 -2.75
N VAL A 5 -1.00 7.67 -4.06
CA VAL A 5 -2.23 8.01 -4.78
C VAL A 5 -3.22 6.83 -4.74
N PHE A 6 -2.72 5.60 -4.92
CA PHE A 6 -3.54 4.39 -4.79
C PHE A 6 -4.15 4.23 -3.40
N VAL A 7 -3.38 4.49 -2.34
CA VAL A 7 -3.91 4.48 -0.96
C VAL A 7 -5.00 5.54 -0.81
N ALA A 8 -4.75 6.78 -1.25
CA ALA A 8 -5.71 7.87 -1.11
C ALA A 8 -7.04 7.59 -1.80
N ILE A 9 -7.02 7.09 -3.03
CA ILE A 9 -8.24 6.74 -3.79
C ILE A 9 -9.02 5.62 -3.09
N ASN A 10 -8.34 4.56 -2.64
CA ASN A 10 -9.02 3.45 -1.98
C ASN A 10 -9.56 3.83 -0.60
N VAL A 11 -8.84 4.64 0.18
CA VAL A 11 -9.32 5.16 1.47
C VAL A 11 -10.55 6.03 1.28
N TYR A 12 -10.58 6.87 0.25
CA TYR A 12 -11.76 7.67 -0.10
C TYR A 12 -12.96 6.79 -0.50
N ALA A 13 -12.69 5.66 -1.17
CA ALA A 13 -13.71 4.74 -1.64
C ALA A 13 -14.27 3.78 -0.56
N ILE A 14 -13.72 3.77 0.66
CA ILE A 14 -14.27 2.98 1.77
C ILE A 14 -15.61 3.56 2.21
N ASN A 15 -16.61 2.70 2.36
CA ASN A 15 -17.85 3.06 3.03
C ASN A 15 -17.66 2.95 4.55
N TRP A 16 -17.46 4.10 5.20
CA TRP A 16 -17.23 4.19 6.64
C TRP A 16 -18.44 3.85 7.53
N ASN A 17 -19.60 3.55 6.93
CA ASN A 17 -20.78 3.07 7.65
C ASN A 17 -20.84 1.53 7.75
N LEU A 18 -19.98 0.83 7.00
CA LEU A 18 -19.87 -0.62 6.99
C LEU A 18 -18.56 -1.05 7.66
N ASP A 19 -18.49 -2.30 8.12
CA ASP A 19 -17.23 -2.84 8.62
C ASP A 19 -16.19 -2.96 7.49
N LEU A 20 -14.91 -2.90 7.84
CA LEU A 20 -13.80 -2.93 6.88
C LEU A 20 -13.68 -4.26 6.13
N MET A 21 -14.15 -5.35 6.75
CA MET A 21 -14.09 -6.70 6.19
C MET A 21 -15.39 -7.11 5.48
N GLU A 22 -16.40 -6.24 5.40
CA GLU A 22 -17.58 -6.51 4.57
C GLU A 22 -17.22 -6.61 3.09
N GLU A 23 -18.05 -7.33 2.32
CA GLU A 23 -17.82 -7.60 0.90
C GLU A 23 -17.49 -6.32 0.10
N ASP A 24 -18.22 -5.24 0.38
CA ASP A 24 -18.10 -3.94 -0.30
C ASP A 24 -16.83 -3.17 0.02
N ASN A 25 -16.21 -3.39 1.20
CA ASN A 25 -15.02 -2.68 1.67
C ASN A 25 -13.74 -3.53 1.59
N SER A 26 -13.87 -4.85 1.66
CA SER A 26 -12.76 -5.79 1.74
C SER A 26 -11.76 -5.61 0.61
N LYS A 27 -12.23 -5.40 -0.62
CA LYS A 27 -11.40 -5.17 -1.82
C LYS A 27 -10.52 -3.93 -1.70
N GLN A 28 -11.06 -2.84 -1.16
CA GLN A 28 -10.39 -1.56 -0.97
C GLN A 28 -9.33 -1.72 0.12
N VAL A 29 -9.66 -2.41 1.22
CA VAL A 29 -8.74 -2.72 2.31
C VAL A 29 -7.56 -3.57 1.81
N PHE A 30 -7.83 -4.63 1.04
CA PHE A 30 -6.77 -5.43 0.42
C PHE A 30 -5.88 -4.58 -0.52
N SER A 31 -6.48 -3.69 -1.32
CA SER A 31 -5.73 -2.79 -2.19
C SER A 31 -4.82 -1.82 -1.42
N ILE A 32 -5.32 -1.25 -0.32
CA ILE A 32 -4.54 -0.38 0.58
C ILE A 32 -3.36 -1.15 1.18
N ILE A 33 -3.61 -2.35 1.71
CA ILE A 33 -2.55 -3.19 2.30
C ILE A 33 -1.49 -3.54 1.25
N ALA A 34 -1.89 -3.92 0.04
CA ALA A 34 -0.96 -4.21 -1.04
C ALA A 34 -0.10 -2.99 -1.42
N ALA A 35 -0.69 -1.79 -1.44
CA ALA A 35 0.04 -0.56 -1.71
C ALA A 35 1.04 -0.21 -0.59
N LEU A 36 0.67 -0.41 0.67
CA LEU A 36 1.58 -0.23 1.81
C LEU A 36 2.74 -1.23 1.78
N LEU A 37 2.48 -2.50 1.42
CA LEU A 37 3.52 -3.50 1.21
C LEU A 37 4.46 -3.11 0.06
N GLY A 38 3.92 -2.57 -1.04
CA GLY A 38 4.73 -2.04 -2.14
C GLY A 38 5.68 -0.92 -1.70
N ILE A 39 5.21 0.00 -0.85
CA ILE A 39 6.06 1.04 -0.26
C ILE A 39 7.16 0.42 0.62
N ALA A 40 6.82 -0.54 1.48
CA ALA A 40 7.80 -1.22 2.33
C ALA A 40 8.89 -1.92 1.50
N LEU A 41 8.52 -2.62 0.43
CA LEU A 41 9.47 -3.27 -0.48
C LEU A 41 10.41 -2.28 -1.17
N LEU A 42 9.91 -1.09 -1.56
CA LEU A 42 10.77 -0.04 -2.12
C LEU A 42 11.87 0.39 -1.14
N PHE A 43 11.57 0.48 0.16
CA PHE A 43 12.58 0.77 1.18
C PHE A 43 13.62 -0.35 1.31
N VAL A 44 13.18 -1.60 1.31
CA VAL A 44 14.08 -2.77 1.34
C VAL A 44 15.00 -2.77 0.13
N MET A 45 14.44 -2.62 -1.07
CA MET A 45 15.20 -2.58 -2.33
C MET A 45 16.18 -1.41 -2.37
N ASN A 46 15.77 -0.21 -1.94
CA ASN A 46 16.65 0.96 -1.84
C ASN A 46 17.79 0.73 -0.84
N THR A 47 17.54 -0.01 0.24
CA THR A 47 18.57 -0.36 1.23
C THR A 47 19.58 -1.35 0.64
N TRP A 48 19.11 -2.41 0.00
CA TRP A 48 19.97 -3.41 -0.66
C TRP A 48 20.77 -2.84 -1.82
N SER A 49 20.19 -1.92 -2.59
CA SER A 49 20.89 -1.20 -3.66
C SER A 49 22.13 -0.47 -3.15
N LYS A 50 22.11 0.05 -1.92
CA LYS A 50 23.25 0.76 -1.32
C LYS A 50 24.29 -0.17 -0.71
N ILE A 51 23.89 -1.36 -0.28
CA ILE A 51 24.80 -2.37 0.30
C ILE A 51 25.74 -2.92 -0.78
N GLY A 52 25.23 -3.22 -1.98
CA GLY A 52 26.04 -3.77 -3.08
C GLY A 52 26.97 -2.78 -3.79
N VAL A 53 26.79 -1.48 -3.58
CA VAL A 53 27.56 -0.42 -4.25
C VAL A 53 28.84 -0.05 -3.48
N LYS A 54 28.96 -0.40 -2.21
CA LYS A 54 30.22 -0.26 -1.46
C LYS A 54 31.15 -1.44 -1.79
N LYS A 55 31.94 -1.28 -2.86
CA LYS A 55 33.23 -1.99 -3.03
C LYS A 55 34.37 -1.03 -2.71
#